data_AF-A0A2D6X5U7-F1
#
_entry.id   AF-A0A2D6X5U7-F1
#
_cell.length_a   1.000
_cell.length_b   1.000
_cell.length_c   1.000
_cell.angle_alpha   90.00
_cell.angle_beta   90.00
_cell.angle_gamma   90.00
#
_symmetry.space_group_name_H-M   'P 1'
#
loop_
_entity.id
_entity.type
_entity.pdbx_description
1 polymer ?
#
loop_
_entity_poly.entity_id
_entity_poly.type
_entity_poly.pdbx_seq_one_letter_code
_entity_poly.pdbx_strand_id
1 'polypeptide(L)'
;MKTNQRYKLELAPYFLAKNKESCDLSANHLYGKFLNYIDEDDYVGATLAKRFLKRGDASCEKCGYENNKFKTYYINANKSERFNELKKEFYCER
;
A
#
# COMPACT_ATOMS: atom_id res chain seq x y z
N MET A 1 20.87 -7.46 -7.11
CA MET A 1 19.80 -7.41 -6.09
C MET A 1 18.47 -7.15 -6.79
N LYS A 2 17.46 -8.01 -6.67
CA LYS A 2 16.14 -7.74 -7.28
C LYS A 2 15.57 -6.49 -6.59
N THR A 3 15.30 -5.41 -7.34
CA THR A 3 14.74 -4.12 -6.85
C THR A 3 13.53 -4.30 -5.92
N ASN A 4 12.71 -5.33 -6.16
CA ASN A 4 11.59 -5.74 -5.31
C ASN A 4 11.96 -6.13 -3.86
N GLN A 5 13.20 -6.54 -3.58
CA GLN A 5 13.59 -7.06 -2.27
C GLN A 5 13.76 -5.95 -1.24
N ARG A 6 14.21 -4.76 -1.66
CA ARG A 6 14.38 -3.58 -0.78
C ARG A 6 13.04 -3.14 -0.19
N TYR A 7 12.05 -2.86 -1.04
CA TYR A 7 10.72 -2.42 -0.60
C TYR A 7 9.99 -3.46 0.24
N LYS A 8 10.17 -4.76 -0.05
CA LYS A 8 9.58 -5.82 0.78
C LYS A 8 10.17 -5.82 2.19
N LEU A 9 11.49 -5.64 2.33
CA LEU A 9 12.13 -5.54 3.64
C LEU A 9 11.70 -4.28 4.39
N GLU A 10 11.42 -3.20 3.67
CA GLU A 10 10.95 -1.95 4.27
C GLU A 10 9.48 -1.99 4.69
N LEU A 11 8.60 -2.61 3.88
CA LEU A 11 7.15 -2.62 4.12
C LEU A 11 6.69 -3.77 5.02
N ALA A 12 7.37 -4.92 5.00
CA ALA A 12 6.97 -6.10 5.76
C ALA A 12 6.90 -5.87 7.29
N PRO A 13 7.81 -5.11 7.94
CA PRO A 13 7.74 -4.83 9.37
C PRO A 13 6.45 -4.12 9.79
N TYR A 14 5.85 -3.34 8.89
CA TYR A 14 4.60 -2.61 9.15
C TYR A 14 3.34 -3.46 8.91
N PHE A 15 3.47 -4.68 8.39
CA PHE A 15 2.34 -5.57 8.12
C PHE A 15 2.07 -6.49 9.32
N LEU A 16 1.47 -5.95 10.37
CA LEU A 16 1.24 -6.65 11.64
C LEU A 16 -0.24 -7.01 11.87
N ALA A 17 -1.10 -6.92 10.86
CA ALA A 17 -2.55 -7.13 10.92
C ALA A 17 -2.94 -8.52 11.48
N LYS A 18 -2.98 -8.64 12.82
CA LYS A 18 -3.35 -9.84 13.59
C LYS A 18 -4.57 -9.59 14.49
N ASN A 19 -4.77 -8.35 14.89
CA ASN A 19 -5.80 -7.88 15.81
C ASN A 19 -6.21 -6.44 15.44
N LYS A 20 -7.38 -5.98 15.91
CA LYS A 20 -8.01 -4.71 15.52
C LYS A 20 -7.06 -3.50 15.56
N GLU A 21 -6.35 -3.29 16.67
CA GLU A 21 -5.40 -2.17 16.81
C GLU A 21 -4.25 -2.26 15.80
N SER A 22 -3.71 -3.46 15.59
CA SER A 22 -2.63 -3.69 14.62
C SER A 22 -3.10 -3.47 13.18
N CYS A 23 -4.37 -3.77 12.85
CA CYS A 23 -4.94 -3.54 11.51
C CYS A 23 -4.88 -2.05 11.17
N ASP A 24 -5.35 -1.19 12.08
CA ASP A 24 -5.38 0.26 11.89
C ASP A 24 -3.97 0.86 11.78
N LEU A 25 -3.06 0.48 12.70
CA LEU A 25 -1.68 0.95 12.68
C LEU A 25 -0.96 0.53 11.39
N SER A 26 -1.09 -0.75 11.01
CA SER A 26 -0.50 -1.28 9.78
C SER A 26 -1.03 -0.54 8.55
N ALA A 27 -2.34 -0.32 8.48
CA ALA A 27 -2.99 0.40 7.37
C ALA A 27 -2.45 1.83 7.25
N ASN A 28 -2.39 2.56 8.38
CA ASN A 28 -1.88 3.94 8.41
C ASN A 28 -0.42 4.01 7.94
N HIS A 29 0.46 3.14 8.47
CA HIS A 29 1.87 3.12 8.08
C HIS A 29 2.08 2.79 6.61
N LEU A 30 1.38 1.77 6.10
CA LEU A 30 1.50 1.36 4.71
C LEU A 30 0.94 2.39 3.73
N TYR A 31 -0.13 3.09 4.12
CA TYR A 31 -0.65 4.20 3.34
C TYR A 31 0.26 5.42 3.38
N GLY A 32 0.84 5.76 4.53
CA GLY A 32 1.87 6.80 4.63
C GLY A 32 3.08 6.51 3.74
N LYS A 33 3.55 5.25 3.70
CA LYS A 33 4.59 4.83 2.76
C LYS A 33 4.16 4.99 1.30
N PHE A 34 2.93 4.63 0.97
CA PHE A 34 2.38 4.88 -0.36
C PHE A 34 2.43 6.36 -0.75
N LEU A 35 2.02 7.27 0.15
CA LEU A 35 2.06 8.71 -0.07
C LEU A 35 3.50 9.21 -0.30
N ASN A 36 4.44 8.78 0.55
CA ASN A 36 5.84 9.17 0.37
C ASN A 36 6.40 8.69 -0.99
N TYR A 37 6.07 7.47 -1.41
CA TYR A 37 6.55 6.97 -2.70
C TYR A 37 5.96 7.72 -3.89
N ILE A 38 4.69 8.16 -3.84
CA ILE A 38 4.13 8.97 -4.93
C ILE A 38 4.70 10.40 -4.95
N ASP A 39 5.09 10.95 -3.79
CA ASP A 39 5.75 12.25 -3.69
C ASP A 39 7.21 12.18 -4.19
N GLU A 40 7.86 11.02 -4.05
CA GLU A 40 9.21 10.73 -4.56
C GLU A 40 9.22 10.22 -6.02
N ASP A 41 8.07 10.21 -6.70
CA ASP A 41 7.89 9.64 -8.05
C ASP A 41 8.31 8.16 -8.18
N ASP A 42 8.34 7.44 -7.05
CA ASP A 42 8.66 6.02 -6.98
C ASP A 42 7.42 5.15 -7.23
N TYR A 43 7.11 4.96 -8.50
CA TYR A 43 6.01 4.10 -8.93
C TYR A 43 6.13 2.65 -8.41
N VAL A 44 7.35 2.10 -8.33
CA VAL A 44 7.57 0.70 -7.93
C VAL A 44 7.29 0.54 -6.43
N GLY A 45 7.81 1.45 -5.61
CA GLY A 45 7.54 1.54 -4.18
C GLY A 45 6.04 1.72 -3.91
N ALA A 46 5.41 2.68 -4.57
CA ALA A 46 3.98 2.96 -4.44
C ALA A 46 3.12 1.74 -4.82
N THR A 47 3.45 1.06 -5.93
CA THR A 47 2.76 -0.16 -6.36
C THR A 47 2.88 -1.29 -5.34
N LEU A 48 4.06 -1.44 -4.73
CA LEU A 48 4.27 -2.46 -3.70
C LEU A 48 3.51 -2.12 -2.42
N ALA A 49 3.55 -0.88 -1.94
CA ALA A 49 2.75 -0.42 -0.80
C ALA A 49 1.25 -0.68 -1.03
N LYS A 50 0.74 -0.38 -2.24
CA LYS A 50 -0.65 -0.67 -2.62
C LYS A 50 -1.00 -2.16 -2.57
N ARG A 51 -0.06 -3.05 -2.95
CA ARG A 51 -0.26 -4.51 -2.82
C ARG A 51 -0.34 -4.95 -1.36
N PHE A 52 0.45 -4.36 -0.47
CA PHE A 52 0.34 -4.60 0.96
C PHE A 52 -1.01 -4.12 1.51
N LEU A 53 -1.52 -2.98 1.04
CA LEU A 53 -2.86 -2.51 1.42
C LEU A 53 -3.95 -3.50 1.01
N LYS A 54 -3.92 -4.01 -0.24
CA LYS A 54 -4.84 -5.06 -0.70
C LYS A 54 -4.75 -6.35 0.10
N ARG A 55 -3.53 -6.73 0.52
CA ARG A 55 -3.33 -7.92 1.36
C ARG A 55 -3.89 -7.70 2.77
N GLY A 56 -3.75 -6.50 3.31
CA GLY A 56 -4.28 -6.12 4.61
C GLY A 56 -5.79 -6.14 4.67
N ASP A 57 -6.45 -5.72 3.58
CA ASP A 57 -7.90 -5.79 3.41
C ASP A 57 -8.42 -7.23 3.62
N ALA A 58 -7.87 -8.19 2.86
CA ALA A 58 -8.21 -9.60 2.99
C ALA A 58 -7.86 -10.20 4.37
N SER A 59 -6.84 -9.67 5.05
CA SER A 59 -6.48 -10.08 6.41
C SER A 59 -7.48 -9.56 7.45
N CYS A 60 -7.86 -8.29 7.38
CA CYS A 60 -8.80 -7.70 8.35
C CYS A 60 -10.24 -8.21 8.13
N GLU A 61 -10.63 -8.54 6.90
CA GLU A 61 -11.90 -9.26 6.63
C GLU A 61 -11.93 -10.63 7.35
N LYS A 62 -10.83 -11.40 7.33
CA LYS A 62 -10.74 -12.68 8.05
C LYS A 62 -10.81 -12.53 9.57
N CYS A 63 -10.34 -11.41 10.09
CA CYS A 63 -10.39 -11.11 11.52
C CYS A 63 -11.74 -10.53 11.99
N GLY A 64 -12.73 -10.38 11.09
CA GLY A 64 -14.05 -9.83 11.43
C GLY A 64 -14.02 -8.34 11.81
N TYR A 65 -13.05 -7.58 11.27
CA TYR A 65 -12.91 -6.17 11.59
C TYR A 65 -13.73 -5.28 10.66
N GLU A 66 -14.79 -4.66 11.19
CA GLU A 66 -15.76 -3.88 10.40
C GLU A 66 -15.20 -2.57 9.83
N ASN A 67 -14.33 -1.85 10.56
CA ASN A 67 -13.75 -0.57 10.16
C ASN A 67 -12.45 -0.73 9.38
N ASN A 68 -12.51 -1.46 8.26
CA ASN A 68 -11.35 -1.86 7.47
C ASN A 68 -10.70 -0.67 6.72
N LYS A 69 -9.75 0.00 7.38
CA LYS A 69 -8.96 1.11 6.80
C LYS A 69 -8.12 0.68 5.61
N PHE A 70 -7.67 -0.57 5.55
CA PHE A 70 -6.92 -1.08 4.40
C PHE A 70 -7.72 -0.99 3.11
N LYS A 71 -9.00 -1.36 3.16
CA LYS A 71 -9.92 -1.23 2.02
C LYS A 71 -10.05 0.22 1.57
N THR A 72 -10.31 1.13 2.50
CA THR A 72 -10.45 2.57 2.21
C THR A 72 -9.17 3.13 1.59
N TYR A 73 -8.01 2.84 2.18
CA TYR A 73 -6.72 3.31 1.65
C TYR A 73 -6.35 2.67 0.33
N TYR A 74 -6.68 1.41 0.11
CA TYR A 74 -6.51 0.77 -1.20
C TYR A 74 -7.35 1.45 -2.27
N ILE A 75 -8.61 1.79 -1.98
CA ILE A 75 -9.48 2.53 -2.90
C ILE A 75 -8.90 3.93 -3.18
N ASN A 76 -8.50 4.66 -2.14
CA ASN A 76 -7.90 5.99 -2.28
C ASN A 76 -6.60 5.95 -3.11
N ALA A 77 -5.76 4.95 -2.88
CA ALA A 77 -4.52 4.75 -3.64
C ALA A 77 -4.78 4.50 -5.14
N ASN A 78 -5.88 3.83 -5.50
CA ASN A 78 -6.26 3.65 -6.91
C ASN A 78 -6.87 4.91 -7.54
N LYS A 79 -7.52 5.75 -6.72
CA LYS A 79 -8.08 7.04 -7.16
C LYS A 79 -7.04 8.16 -7.21
N SER A 80 -5.85 7.97 -6.65
CA SER A 80 -4.78 8.96 -6.67
C SER A 80 -4.41 9.31 -8.11
N GLU A 81 -4.56 10.59 -8.45
CA GLU A 81 -4.21 11.13 -9.76
C GLU A 81 -2.71 10.95 -10.03
N ARG A 82 -1.87 11.35 -9.07
CA ARG A 82 -0.41 11.21 -9.15
C ARG A 82 0.03 9.77 -9.38
N PHE A 83 -0.57 8.81 -8.67
CA PHE A 83 -0.25 7.40 -8.89
C PHE A 83 -0.61 6.94 -10.31
N ASN A 84 -1.73 7.42 -10.85
CA ASN A 84 -2.18 7.07 -12.20
C ASN A 84 -1.32 7.75 -13.28
N GLU A 85 -0.82 8.96 -13.05
CA GLU A 85 0.19 9.61 -13.90
C GLU A 85 1.48 8.80 -13.94
N LEU A 86 2.06 8.51 -12.76
CA LEU A 86 3.28 7.70 -12.63
C LEU A 86 3.11 6.32 -13.27
N LYS A 87 1.92 5.73 -13.18
CA LYS A 87 1.60 4.47 -13.86
C LYS A 87 1.70 4.61 -15.38
N LYS A 88 1.11 5.65 -15.96
CA LYS A 88 1.14 5.90 -17.42
C LYS A 88 2.58 6.13 -17.89
N GLU A 89 3.33 6.95 -17.15
CA GLU A 89 4.75 7.21 -17.41
C GLU A 89 5.58 5.92 -17.35
N PHE A 90 5.40 5.12 -16.30
CA PHE A 90 6.17 3.89 -16.10
C PHE A 90 5.91 2.83 -17.17
N TYR A 91 4.67 2.64 -17.58
CA TYR A 91 4.33 1.68 -18.64
C TYR A 91 4.55 2.22 -20.04
N CYS A 92 4.96 3.49 -20.18
CA CYS A 92 5.16 4.14 -21.47
C CYS A 92 3.91 3.94 -22.34
N GLU A 93 2.73 4.24 -21.78
CA GLU A 93 1.50 4.35 -22.58
C GLU A 93 1.66 5.59 -23.46
N ARG A 94 2.31 5.39 -24.60
CA ARG A 94 2.44 6.34 -25.71
C ARG A 94 1.10 6.50 -26.42
#